data_AF-A0A8T3LLV4-F1
#
_entry.id   AF-A0A8T3LLV4-F1
#
_cell.length_a   1.000
_cell.length_b   1.000
_cell.length_c   1.000
_cell.angle_alpha   90.00
_cell.angle_beta   90.00
_cell.angle_gamma   90.00
#
_symmetry.space_group_name_H-M   'P 1'
#
loop_
_entity.id
_entity.type
_entity.pdbx_description
1 polymer ?
#
loop_
_entity_poly.entity_id
_entity_poly.type
_entity_poly.pdbx_seq_one_letter_code
_entity_poly.pdbx_strand_id
1 'polypeptide(L)'
;LQSAFGWRLGKITHAGKRSAYPLALTRAARAITHRTVLVGNAAQTLHPIAGQGFNLGMRDVMSLAETLTQAHERGEDIGDYGILCRYQ
;
A
#
# COMPACT_ATOMS: atom_id res chain seq x y z
N LEU A 1 9.75 24.35 17.33
CA LEU A 1 10.42 23.22 16.64
C LEU A 1 11.88 23.09 17.05
N GLN A 2 12.71 24.13 16.89
CA GLN A 2 14.13 24.08 17.29
C GLN A 2 14.34 23.62 18.74
N SER A 3 13.58 24.16 19.70
CA SER A 3 13.65 23.74 21.11
C SER A 3 13.20 22.28 21.35
N ALA A 4 12.31 21.74 20.52
CA ALA A 4 11.77 20.39 20.70
C ALA A 4 12.67 19.29 20.09
N PHE A 5 13.27 19.56 18.93
CA PHE A 5 14.14 18.60 18.22
C PHE A 5 15.64 18.81 18.46
N GLY A 6 16.02 19.90 19.14
CA GLY A 6 17.41 20.28 19.35
C GLY A 6 18.12 20.57 18.02
N TRP A 7 19.43 20.34 17.96
CA TRP A 7 20.28 20.70 16.82
C TRP A 7 20.65 19.51 15.91
N ARG A 8 20.12 18.31 16.15
CA ARG A 8 20.44 17.09 15.36
C ARG A 8 20.11 17.20 13.87
N LEU A 9 19.12 18.03 13.53
CA LEU A 9 18.69 18.31 12.16
C LEU A 9 19.28 19.62 11.61
N GLY A 10 20.23 20.25 12.33
CA GLY A 10 20.73 21.59 12.04
C GLY A 10 19.75 22.69 12.47
N LYS A 11 19.89 23.87 11.85
CA LYS A 11 18.98 25.01 12.06
C LYS A 11 17.70 24.79 11.26
N ILE A 12 16.57 24.71 11.94
CA ILE A 12 15.26 24.65 11.30
C ILE A 12 14.93 26.06 10.77
N THR A 13 14.95 26.22 9.45
CA THR A 13 14.71 27.52 8.78
C THR A 13 13.25 27.74 8.42
N HIS A 14 12.48 26.67 8.25
CA HIS A 14 11.10 26.74 7.80
C HIS A 14 10.29 25.55 8.29
N ALA A 15 8.98 25.74 8.43
CA ALA A 15 8.02 24.68 8.64
C ALA A 15 6.94 24.78 7.55
N GLY A 16 6.65 23.64 6.90
CA GLY A 16 5.62 23.59 5.87
C GLY A 16 4.21 23.86 6.41
N LYS A 17 3.25 24.01 5.50
CA LYS A 17 1.85 24.23 5.84
C LYS A 17 1.28 23.04 6.63
N ARG A 18 0.49 23.35 7.66
CA ARG A 18 -0.30 22.34 8.38
C ARG A 18 -1.49 21.92 7.53
N SER A 19 -1.66 20.62 7.35
CA SER A 19 -2.82 20.02 6.70
C SER A 19 -3.51 19.06 7.67
N ALA A 20 -4.83 18.96 7.57
CA ALA A 20 -5.64 18.01 8.32
C ALA A 20 -6.41 17.15 7.32
N TYR A 21 -6.45 15.85 7.57
CA TYR A 21 -7.19 14.89 6.76
C TYR A 21 -8.07 14.07 7.69
N PRO A 22 -9.37 13.92 7.38
CA PRO A 22 -10.27 13.12 8.20
C PRO A 22 -9.81 11.67 8.20
N LEU A 23 -9.99 11.04 9.34
CA LEU A 23 -9.62 9.65 9.56
C LEU A 23 -10.77 8.78 9.08
N ALA A 24 -10.54 8.08 7.98
CA ALA A 24 -11.51 7.18 7.39
C ALA A 24 -10.88 5.81 7.18
N LEU A 25 -11.63 4.76 7.51
CA LEU A 25 -11.31 3.39 7.14
C LEU A 25 -12.14 3.04 5.90
N THR A 26 -11.45 2.82 4.78
CA THR A 26 -12.10 2.35 3.55
C THR A 26 -11.52 0.99 3.21
N ARG A 27 -12.38 -0.01 3.02
CA ARG A 27 -11.98 -1.35 2.57
C ARG A 27 -12.82 -1.74 1.37
N ALA A 28 -12.16 -2.22 0.32
CA ALA A 28 -12.87 -2.75 -0.83
C ALA A 28 -13.71 -3.97 -0.41
N ALA A 29 -14.99 -4.01 -0.81
CA ALA A 29 -15.86 -5.15 -0.52
C ALA A 29 -15.35 -6.43 -1.19
N ARG A 30 -14.71 -6.29 -2.36
CA ARG A 30 -13.99 -7.35 -3.07
C ARG A 30 -12.69 -6.77 -3.59
N ALA A 31 -11.56 -7.35 -3.17
CA ALA A 31 -10.24 -6.96 -3.67
C ALA A 31 -9.88 -7.66 -4.98
N ILE A 32 -10.56 -8.76 -5.32
CA ILE A 32 -10.28 -9.58 -6.49
C ILE A 32 -11.60 -9.80 -7.26
N THR A 33 -11.54 -9.61 -8.57
CA THR A 33 -12.59 -10.00 -9.52
C THR A 33 -11.95 -10.69 -10.72
N HIS A 34 -12.77 -11.10 -11.69
CA HIS A 34 -12.26 -11.74 -12.91
C HIS A 34 -11.18 -10.88 -13.58
N ARG A 35 -9.94 -11.39 -13.62
CA ARG A 35 -8.76 -10.73 -14.20
C ARG A 35 -8.48 -9.33 -13.63
N THR A 36 -8.83 -9.05 -12.39
CA THR A 36 -8.58 -7.74 -11.77
C THR A 36 -8.32 -7.90 -10.27
N VAL A 37 -7.32 -7.18 -9.78
CA VAL A 37 -6.95 -7.13 -8.37
C VAL A 37 -6.72 -5.68 -7.95
N LEU A 38 -7.22 -5.32 -6.78
CA LEU A 38 -6.96 -4.06 -6.09
C LEU A 38 -5.82 -4.30 -5.09
N VAL A 39 -4.86 -3.37 -5.02
CA VAL A 39 -3.70 -3.46 -4.11
C VAL A 39 -3.49 -2.15 -3.36
N GLY A 40 -2.87 -2.23 -2.18
CA GLY A 40 -2.54 -1.06 -1.38
C GLY A 40 -3.76 -0.19 -1.06
N ASN A 41 -3.64 1.13 -1.24
CA ASN A 41 -4.70 2.09 -0.90
C ASN A 41 -6.02 1.85 -1.65
N ALA A 42 -5.98 1.20 -2.82
CA ALA A 42 -7.17 0.84 -3.59
C ALA A 42 -7.93 -0.35 -2.98
N ALA A 43 -7.23 -1.27 -2.31
CA ALA A 43 -7.84 -2.38 -1.58
C ALA A 43 -8.23 -1.98 -0.15
N GLN A 44 -7.41 -1.15 0.47
CA GLN A 44 -7.53 -0.74 1.87
C GLN A 44 -6.90 0.63 2.09
N THR A 45 -7.70 1.62 2.46
CA THR A 45 -7.18 2.86 3.07
C THR A 45 -7.16 2.64 4.57
N LEU A 46 -6.02 2.18 5.08
CA LEU A 46 -5.73 2.23 6.50
C LEU A 46 -5.44 3.68 6.88
N HIS A 47 -6.01 4.13 7.99
CA HIS A 47 -5.75 5.41 8.63
C HIS A 47 -4.27 5.83 8.49
N PRO A 48 -3.95 7.10 8.16
CA PRO A 48 -2.58 7.54 7.95
C PRO A 48 -1.79 7.54 9.28
N ILE A 49 -1.33 6.36 9.68
CA ILE A 49 -0.27 6.18 10.66
C ILE A 49 1.02 6.17 9.85
N ALA A 50 1.66 7.34 9.78
CA ALA A 50 3.02 7.60 9.28
C ALA A 50 3.62 6.48 8.39
N GLY A 51 3.26 6.46 7.10
CA GLY A 51 3.92 5.61 6.09
C GLY A 51 3.55 4.11 6.08
N GLN A 52 2.69 3.64 6.98
CA GLN A 52 2.28 2.23 7.01
C GLN A 52 1.49 1.81 5.75
N GLY A 53 0.63 2.69 5.21
CA GLY A 53 -0.13 2.40 3.99
C GLY A 53 0.76 2.20 2.76
N PHE A 54 1.87 2.95 2.66
CA PHE A 54 2.85 2.76 1.59
C PHE A 54 3.57 1.41 1.73
N ASN A 55 4.07 1.10 2.93
CA ASN A 55 4.76 -0.17 3.18
C ASN A 55 3.85 -1.39 2.96
N LEU A 56 2.58 -1.28 3.36
CA LEU A 56 1.59 -2.33 3.14
C LEU A 56 1.28 -2.51 1.64
N GLY A 57 1.09 -1.41 0.91
CA GLY A 57 0.90 -1.46 -0.55
C GLY A 57 2.11 -2.02 -1.30
N MET A 58 3.33 -1.73 -0.87
CA MET A 58 4.54 -2.31 -1.46
C MET A 58 4.63 -3.82 -1.22
N ARG A 59 4.24 -4.29 -0.03
CA ARG A 59 4.16 -5.73 0.26
C ARG A 59 3.10 -6.43 -0.59
N ASP A 60 1.93 -5.82 -0.73
CA ASP A 60 0.84 -6.30 -1.59
C ASP A 60 1.33 -6.50 -3.03
N VAL A 61 2.00 -5.48 -3.60
CA VAL A 61 2.53 -5.55 -4.96
C VAL A 61 3.60 -6.63 -5.10
N MET A 62 4.48 -6.79 -4.11
CA MET A 62 5.54 -7.81 -4.15
C MET A 62 4.96 -9.23 -4.15
N SER A 63 4.04 -9.54 -3.25
CA SER A 63 3.40 -10.87 -3.21
C SER A 63 2.55 -11.17 -4.45
N LEU A 64 1.88 -10.15 -5.00
CA LEU A 64 1.16 -10.30 -6.26
C LEU A 64 2.13 -10.62 -7.40
N ALA A 65 3.23 -9.88 -7.52
CA ALA A 65 4.24 -10.12 -8.55
C ALA A 65 4.81 -11.54 -8.47
N GLU A 66 5.17 -12.02 -7.27
CA GLU A 66 5.65 -13.39 -7.07
C GLU A 66 4.63 -14.44 -7.51
N THR A 67 3.36 -14.26 -7.15
CA THR A 67 2.27 -15.17 -7.53
C THR A 67 2.09 -15.23 -9.05
N LEU A 68 2.10 -14.07 -9.72
CA LEU A 68 1.94 -13.98 -11.17
C LEU A 68 3.15 -14.54 -11.92
N THR A 69 4.37 -14.29 -11.44
CA THR A 69 5.60 -14.86 -12.02
C THR A 69 5.57 -16.38 -11.95
N GLN A 70 5.25 -16.96 -10.79
CA GLN A 70 5.17 -18.42 -10.65
C GLN A 70 4.07 -19.03 -11.53
N ALA A 71 2.93 -18.37 -11.66
CA ALA A 71 1.86 -18.83 -12.54
C ALA A 71 2.29 -18.79 -14.02
N HIS A 72 2.98 -17.72 -14.43
CA HIS A 72 3.52 -17.58 -15.77
C HIS A 72 4.55 -18.66 -16.09
N GLU A 73 5.47 -18.97 -15.17
CA GLU A 73 6.48 -20.02 -15.33
C GLU A 73 5.86 -21.42 -15.48
N ARG A 74 4.70 -21.66 -14.87
CA ARG A 74 3.93 -22.91 -15.00
C ARG A 74 3.02 -22.95 -16.23
N GLY A 75 2.96 -21.87 -17.02
CA GLY A 75 2.04 -21.74 -18.15
C GLY A 75 0.56 -21.60 -17.75
N GLU A 76 0.28 -21.20 -16.51
CA GLU A 76 -1.08 -20.90 -16.03
C GLU A 76 -1.54 -19.52 -16.55
N ASP A 77 -2.86 -19.29 -16.70
CA ASP A 77 -3.39 -17.96 -17.01
C ASP A 77 -3.25 -17.06 -15.76
N ILE A 78 -2.38 -16.05 -15.86
CA ILE A 78 -2.12 -15.09 -14.78
C ILE A 78 -3.36 -14.26 -14.39
N GLY A 79 -4.37 -14.19 -15.26
CA GLY A 79 -5.63 -13.51 -14.97
C GLY A 79 -6.69 -14.41 -14.33
N ASP A 80 -6.42 -15.72 -14.24
CA ASP A 80 -7.36 -16.68 -13.67
C ASP A 80 -7.69 -16.31 -12.22
N TYR A 81 -8.98 -16.41 -11.87
CA TYR A 81 -9.46 -16.03 -10.56
C TYR A 81 -8.83 -16.89 -9.45
N GLY A 82 -8.60 -18.18 -9.72
CA GLY A 82 -7.92 -19.09 -8.80
C GLY A 82 -6.48 -18.67 -8.54
N ILE A 83 -5.75 -18.23 -9.57
CA ILE A 83 -4.39 -17.67 -9.42
C ILE A 83 -4.40 -16.39 -8.60
N LEU A 84 -5.28 -15.44 -8.93
CA LEU A 84 -5.38 -14.17 -8.20
C LEU A 84 -5.78 -14.37 -6.74
N CYS A 85 -6.62 -15.36 -6.43
CA CYS A 85 -6.98 -15.72 -5.05
C CYS A 85 -5.81 -16.31 -4.24
N ARG A 86 -4.75 -16.85 -4.87
CA ARG A 86 -3.56 -17.33 -4.15
C ARG A 86 -2.73 -16.21 -3.52
N TYR A 87 -2.87 -14.98 -4.02
CA TYR A 87 -2.16 -13.80 -3.50
C TYR A 87 -2.72 -13.32 -2.14
N GLN A 88 -4.01 -13.59 -1.86
CA GLN A 88 -4.71 -13.07 -0.68
C GLN A 88 -4.43 -13.90 0.58
#